data_AF-A0A9D8GYT7-F1
#
_entry.id   AF-A0A9D8GYT7-F1
#
_cell.length_a   1.000
_cell.length_b   1.000
_cell.length_c   1.000
_cell.angle_alpha   90.00
_cell.angle_beta   90.00
_cell.angle_gamma   90.00
#
_symmetry.space_group_name_H-M   'P 1'
#
loop_
_entity.id
_entity.type
_entity.pdbx_description
1 polymer ?
#
loop_
_entity_poly.entity_id
_entity_poly.type
_entity_poly.pdbx_seq_one_letter_code
_entity_poly.pdbx_strand_id
1 'polypeptide(L)'
;KSGLYITELIGFGVNGVTGDYSRGASGFWIENGKLAWPVSGITVAGNLKDMFLNLTPANDLQFKSSTNAPTVRIEGMTVAGS
;
A
#
# COMPACT_ATOMS: atom_id res chain seq x y z
N LYS A 1 -6.72 3.90 -14.61
CA LYS A 1 -6.35 4.96 -13.63
C LYS A 1 -7.18 4.78 -12.35
N SER A 2 -7.24 3.55 -11.83
CA SER A 2 -7.98 3.23 -10.62
C SER A 2 -7.07 2.44 -9.70
N GLY A 3 -7.28 2.54 -8.41
CA GLY A 3 -6.43 1.90 -7.43
C GLY A 3 -6.79 2.31 -6.01
N LEU A 4 -5.97 1.89 -5.07
CA LEU A 4 -6.16 2.13 -3.67
C LEU A 4 -5.06 3.03 -3.13
N TYR A 5 -5.43 4.16 -2.54
CA TYR A 5 -4.52 5.02 -1.79
C TYR A 5 -4.62 4.68 -0.32
N ILE A 6 -3.61 3.98 0.22
CA ILE A 6 -3.57 3.53 1.61
C ILE A 6 -2.96 4.63 2.47
N THR A 7 -3.64 4.99 3.56
CA THR A 7 -3.15 5.98 4.53
C THR A 7 -2.87 5.36 5.90
N GLU A 8 -3.44 4.19 6.19
CA GLU A 8 -3.26 3.48 7.45
C GLU A 8 -3.16 1.97 7.22
N LEU A 9 -2.35 1.32 8.05
CA LEU A 9 -2.14 -0.12 8.05
C LEU A 9 -2.18 -0.65 9.49
N ILE A 10 -2.90 -1.75 9.69
CA ILE A 10 -3.05 -2.40 10.99
C ILE A 10 -2.59 -3.86 10.96
N GLY A 11 -2.29 -4.41 12.14
CA GLY A 11 -1.87 -5.81 12.31
C GLY A 11 -0.41 -6.10 11.96
N PHE A 12 0.02 -7.34 12.26
CA PHE A 12 1.40 -7.84 12.18
C PHE A 12 1.59 -8.94 11.11
N GLY A 13 1.07 -8.75 9.90
CA GLY A 13 1.19 -9.77 8.85
C GLY A 13 2.36 -9.53 7.90
N VAL A 14 3.58 -9.48 8.44
CA VAL A 14 4.81 -9.46 7.63
C VAL A 14 5.68 -10.62 8.07
N ASN A 15 5.97 -11.55 7.16
CA ASN A 15 6.89 -12.65 7.40
C ASN A 15 8.27 -12.32 6.82
N GLY A 16 9.27 -12.09 7.68
CA GLY A 16 10.64 -11.76 7.26
C GLY A 16 11.43 -12.93 6.66
N VAL A 17 10.95 -14.17 6.79
CA VAL A 17 11.62 -15.36 6.24
C VAL A 17 11.15 -15.64 4.81
N THR A 18 9.82 -15.63 4.59
CA THR A 18 9.23 -15.96 3.28
C THR A 18 8.96 -14.70 2.43
N GLY A 19 8.87 -13.53 3.06
CA GLY A 19 8.45 -12.30 2.42
C GLY A 19 6.94 -12.14 2.32
N ASP A 20 6.13 -13.06 2.85
CA ASP A 20 4.67 -12.94 2.77
C ASP A 20 4.19 -11.70 3.52
N TYR A 21 3.36 -10.91 2.85
CA TYR A 21 2.80 -9.67 3.34
C TYR A 21 1.27 -9.73 3.27
N SER A 22 0.60 -9.46 4.38
CA SER A 22 -0.86 -9.37 4.47
C SER A 22 -1.25 -8.47 5.65
N ARG A 23 -1.87 -7.32 5.39
CA ARG A 23 -2.26 -6.38 6.46
C ARG A 23 -3.65 -5.80 6.21
N GLY A 24 -4.33 -5.49 7.30
CA GLY A 24 -5.54 -4.68 7.24
C GLY A 24 -5.18 -3.25 6.83
N ALA A 25 -6.00 -2.62 6.00
CA ALA A 25 -5.74 -1.31 5.44
C ALA A 25 -7.01 -0.43 5.42
N SER A 26 -6.78 0.88 5.46
CA SER A 26 -7.79 1.92 5.22
C SER A 26 -7.17 3.06 4.42
N GLY A 27 -8.02 3.82 3.74
CA GLY A 27 -7.61 4.95 2.91
C GLY A 27 -8.72 5.37 1.95
N PHE A 28 -8.37 5.58 0.68
CA PHE A 28 -9.29 6.11 -0.33
C PHE A 28 -9.20 5.34 -1.64
N TRP A 29 -10.34 5.13 -2.28
CA TRP A 29 -10.37 4.65 -3.65
C TRP A 29 -9.93 5.76 -4.61
N ILE A 30 -9.14 5.39 -5.62
CA ILE A 30 -8.80 6.25 -6.75
C ILE A 30 -9.66 5.83 -7.94
N GLU A 31 -10.37 6.79 -8.52
CA GLU A 31 -11.12 6.61 -9.75
C GLU A 31 -10.74 7.70 -10.75
N ASN A 32 -10.41 7.31 -11.98
CA ASN A 32 -9.98 8.23 -13.04
C ASN A 32 -8.82 9.17 -12.63
N GLY A 33 -7.96 8.72 -11.72
CA GLY A 33 -6.82 9.49 -11.21
C GLY A 33 -7.18 10.53 -10.14
N LYS A 34 -8.38 10.49 -9.56
CA LYS A 34 -8.81 11.33 -8.45
C LYS A 34 -9.22 10.47 -7.25
N LEU A 35 -9.03 10.99 -6.04
CA LEU A 35 -9.61 10.37 -4.84
C LEU A 35 -11.14 10.43 -4.94
N ALA A 36 -11.80 9.30 -4.69
CA ALA A 36 -13.23 9.14 -4.88
C ALA A 36 -13.96 9.04 -3.53
N TRP A 37 -13.87 7.91 -2.83
CA TRP A 37 -14.50 7.69 -1.52
C TRP A 37 -13.56 6.99 -0.54
N PRO A 38 -13.78 7.15 0.79
CA PRO A 38 -13.01 6.44 1.79
C PRO A 38 -13.32 4.94 1.77
N VAL A 39 -12.33 4.12 2.07
CA VAL A 39 -12.43 2.66 2.18
C VAL A 39 -11.76 2.18 3.48
N SER A 40 -12.35 1.18 4.10
CA SER A 40 -11.90 0.61 5.37
C SER A 40 -12.30 -0.85 5.48
N GLY A 41 -11.69 -1.59 6.41
CA GLY A 41 -12.02 -3.01 6.62
C GLY A 41 -11.54 -3.93 5.49
N ILE A 42 -10.60 -3.45 4.68
CA ILE A 42 -9.99 -4.22 3.59
C ILE A 42 -8.65 -4.82 4.04
N THR A 43 -8.23 -5.86 3.35
CA THR A 43 -6.92 -6.50 3.50
C THR A 43 -6.16 -6.37 2.19
N VAL A 44 -4.87 -6.02 2.29
CA VAL A 44 -3.94 -5.99 1.16
C VAL A 44 -2.86 -7.03 1.37
N ALA A 45 -2.57 -7.81 0.32
CA ALA A 45 -1.63 -8.91 0.39
C ALA A 45 -0.71 -8.99 -0.84
N GLY A 46 0.47 -9.58 -0.65
CA GLY A 46 1.48 -9.77 -1.67
C GLY A 46 2.74 -10.44 -1.09
N ASN A 47 3.83 -10.46 -1.86
CA ASN A 47 5.15 -10.85 -1.36
C ASN A 47 6.10 -9.65 -1.43
N LEU A 48 6.86 -9.39 -0.36
CA LEU A 48 7.78 -8.26 -0.25
C LEU A 48 8.75 -8.18 -1.42
N LYS A 49 9.25 -9.32 -1.92
CA LYS A 49 10.17 -9.34 -3.06
C LYS A 49 9.52 -8.72 -4.30
N ASP A 50 8.30 -9.15 -4.63
CA ASP A 50 7.56 -8.65 -5.79
C ASP A 50 7.11 -7.21 -5.58
N MET A 51 6.75 -6.85 -4.34
CA MET A 51 6.40 -5.48 -3.98
C MET A 51 7.55 -4.51 -4.26
N PHE A 52 8.77 -4.85 -3.83
CA PHE A 52 9.95 -4.01 -4.07
C PHE A 52 10.35 -3.97 -5.55
N LEU A 53 10.22 -5.07 -6.29
CA LEU A 53 10.51 -5.12 -7.73
C LEU A 53 9.52 -4.27 -8.55
N ASN A 54 8.27 -4.17 -8.12
CA ASN A 54 7.21 -3.42 -8.81
C ASN A 54 6.91 -2.05 -8.18
N LEU A 55 7.84 -1.53 -7.37
CA LEU A 55 7.69 -0.26 -6.68
C LEU A 55 8.09 0.91 -7.59
N THR A 56 7.23 1.93 -7.67
CA THR A 56 7.55 3.24 -8.26
C THR A 56 7.42 4.34 -7.21
N PRO A 57 8.50 5.06 -6.88
CA PRO A 57 8.43 6.18 -5.94
C PRO A 57 7.79 7.42 -6.58
N ALA A 58 7.07 8.20 -5.78
CA ALA A 58 6.61 9.54 -6.14
C ALA A 58 7.68 10.60 -5.86
N ASN A 59 7.37 11.86 -6.17
CA ASN A 59 8.25 13.02 -6.05
C ASN A 59 7.97 13.89 -4.80
N ASP A 60 7.38 13.31 -3.75
CA ASP A 60 6.84 14.00 -2.57
C ASP A 60 7.58 13.63 -1.26
N LEU A 61 8.86 13.23 -1.36
CA LEU A 61 9.69 12.90 -0.20
C LEU A 61 9.75 14.07 0.81
N GLN A 62 9.51 13.76 2.08
CA GLN A 62 9.65 14.70 3.20
C GLN A 62 10.49 14.06 4.32
N PHE A 63 11.37 14.84 4.94
CA PHE A 63 12.20 14.39 6.06
C PHE A 63 11.48 14.65 7.39
N LYS A 64 10.88 13.60 7.96
CA LYS A 64 10.08 13.65 9.20
C LYS A 64 10.60 12.75 10.31
N SER A 65 11.41 11.74 10.00
CA SER A 65 11.94 10.80 10.99
C SER A 65 13.35 10.31 10.60
N SER A 66 13.90 9.33 11.34
CA SER A 66 15.18 8.68 11.00
C SER A 66 15.12 7.91 9.68
N THR A 67 13.92 7.43 9.29
CA THR A 67 13.69 6.72 8.02
C THR A 67 12.59 7.46 7.25
N ASN A 68 12.88 7.85 6.01
CA ASN A 68 11.96 8.64 5.19
C ASN A 68 11.79 7.97 3.83
N ALA A 69 10.57 8.03 3.31
CA ALA A 69 10.22 7.57 1.97
C ALA A 69 9.20 8.55 1.36
N PRO A 70 9.19 8.72 0.02
CA PRO A 70 8.06 9.34 -0.64
C PRO A 70 6.83 8.42 -0.58
N THR A 71 5.71 8.89 -1.10
CA THR A 71 4.61 8.01 -1.47
C THR A 71 5.12 6.97 -2.49
N VAL A 72 4.63 5.73 -2.38
CA VAL A 72 5.03 4.63 -3.27
C VAL A 72 3.82 4.02 -3.97
N ARG A 73 3.92 3.80 -5.28
CA ARG A 73 2.98 2.98 -6.04
C ARG A 73 3.55 1.57 -6.13
N ILE A 74 2.73 0.57 -5.80
CA ILE A 74 3.09 -0.84 -5.96
C ILE A 74 2.04 -1.48 -6.85
N GLU A 75 2.50 -2.15 -7.91
CA GLU A 75 1.64 -2.91 -8.82
C GLU A 75 1.59 -4.39 -8.40
N GLY A 76 0.50 -5.08 -8.77
CA GLY A 76 0.37 -6.52 -8.52
C GLY A 76 -0.03 -6.90 -7.09
N MET A 77 -0.53 -5.97 -6.29
CA MET A 77 -1.09 -6.27 -4.96
C MET A 77 -2.47 -6.91 -5.05
N THR A 78 -2.76 -7.86 -4.17
CA THR A 78 -4.10 -8.43 -3.97
C THR A 78 -4.86 -7.60 -2.94
N VAL A 79 -6.10 -7.24 -3.25
CA VAL A 79 -7.01 -6.55 -2.33
C VAL A 79 -8.19 -7.47 -2.05
N ALA A 80 -8.45 -7.74 -0.78
CA ALA A 80 -9.57 -8.55 -0.31
C ALA A 80 -10.43 -7.73 0.66
N GLY A 81 -11.75 -7.81 0.50
CA GLY A 81 -12.72 -7.08 1.29
C GLY A 81 -14.05 -7.05 0.55
N SER A 82 -15.13 -6.97 1.32
CA SER A 82 -16.52 -6.96 0.83
C SER A 82 -17.13 -5.58 0.94
#